data_AF-A0A2D7VRX7-F1
#
_entry.id   AF-A0A2D7VRX7-F1
#
_cell.length_a   1.000
_cell.length_b   1.000
_cell.length_c   1.000
_cell.angle_alpha   90.00
_cell.angle_beta   90.00
_cell.angle_gamma   90.00
#
_symmetry.space_group_name_H-M   'P 1'
#
loop_
_entity.id
_entity.type
_entity.pdbx_description
1 polymer ?
#
loop_
_entity_poly.entity_id
_entity_poly.type
_entity_poly.pdbx_seq_one_letter_code
_entity_poly.pdbx_strand_id
1 'polypeptide(L)'
;MAEDDTYGLTGENPIKVGENSASNQRRYIASLAGPNGEVLSFNRTGSCCAYESENAIFGSALVDVYEVTYEGLKEPILLYISFYDYETLLIPKGFTKRNP
;
A
#
# COMPACT_ATOMS: atom_id res chain seq x y z
N MET A 1 -3.90 6.53 11.82
CA MET A 1 -4.51 5.26 11.36
C MET A 1 -5.69 5.62 10.47
N ALA A 2 -6.09 4.74 9.55
CA ALA A 2 -7.26 4.96 8.71
C ALA A 2 -8.55 4.63 9.48
N GLU A 3 -9.58 5.47 9.32
CA GLU A 3 -10.93 5.20 9.82
C GLU A 3 -11.74 4.32 8.85
N ASP A 4 -11.44 4.44 7.55
CA ASP A 4 -12.02 3.63 6.48
C ASP A 4 -11.38 2.22 6.45
N ASP A 5 -12.21 1.18 6.41
CA ASP A 5 -11.79 -0.22 6.34
C ASP A 5 -11.17 -0.61 4.97
N THR A 6 -11.34 0.20 3.94
CA THR A 6 -10.89 -0.09 2.57
C THR A 6 -9.55 0.54 2.21
N TYR A 7 -9.06 1.51 3.01
CA TYR A 7 -7.85 2.27 2.74
C TYR A 7 -6.63 1.35 2.64
N GLY A 8 -6.01 1.31 1.46
CA GLY A 8 -4.86 0.49 1.13
C GLY A 8 -5.15 -1.01 0.98
N LEU A 9 -6.39 -1.45 1.21
CA LEU A 9 -6.81 -2.86 1.16
C LEU A 9 -7.70 -3.18 -0.04
N THR A 10 -7.98 -2.19 -0.87
CA THR A 10 -8.75 -2.32 -2.12
C THR A 10 -8.12 -1.48 -3.22
N GLY A 11 -8.38 -1.84 -4.48
CA GLY A 11 -7.85 -1.10 -5.63
C GLY A 11 -8.50 0.27 -5.81
N GLU A 12 -9.73 0.42 -5.33
CA GLU A 12 -10.53 1.65 -5.38
C GLU A 12 -10.08 2.68 -4.34
N ASN A 13 -9.43 2.24 -3.26
CA ASN A 13 -8.91 3.10 -2.21
C ASN A 13 -7.42 2.81 -1.95
N PRO A 14 -6.54 3.05 -2.93
CA PRO A 14 -5.12 2.71 -2.80
C PRO A 14 -4.39 3.71 -1.91
N ILE A 15 -3.28 3.29 -1.31
CA ILE A 15 -2.33 4.20 -0.68
C ILE A 15 -1.62 5.00 -1.77
N LYS A 16 -1.74 6.33 -1.74
CA LYS A 16 -1.14 7.22 -2.74
C LYS A 16 0.16 7.82 -2.21
N VAL A 17 1.29 7.19 -2.53
CA VAL A 17 2.63 7.57 -2.03
C VAL A 17 3.34 8.63 -2.89
N GLY A 18 2.85 8.88 -4.09
CA GLY A 18 3.30 9.94 -4.99
C GLY A 18 4.75 9.86 -5.49
N GLU A 19 5.14 10.96 -6.13
CA GLU A 19 6.48 11.23 -6.67
C GLU A 19 6.96 10.28 -7.79
N ASN A 20 6.06 9.50 -8.39
CA ASN A 20 6.40 8.47 -9.36
C ASN A 20 7.54 7.55 -8.87
N SER A 21 7.54 7.25 -7.55
CA SER A 21 8.63 6.57 -6.86
C SER A 21 8.23 5.18 -6.36
N ALA A 22 8.65 4.14 -7.07
CA ALA A 22 8.55 2.76 -6.58
C ALA A 22 9.28 2.55 -5.23
N SER A 23 10.28 3.39 -4.92
CA SER A 23 10.97 3.36 -3.64
C SER A 23 10.08 3.85 -2.49
N ASN A 24 9.19 4.82 -2.73
CA ASN A 24 8.24 5.31 -1.72
C ASN A 24 7.23 4.23 -1.35
N GLN A 25 6.79 3.42 -2.33
CA GLN A 25 5.91 2.28 -2.06
C GLN A 25 6.56 1.28 -1.08
N ARG A 26 7.80 0.87 -1.37
CA ARG A 26 8.55 -0.07 -0.52
C ARG A 26 8.85 0.51 0.87
N ARG A 27 9.20 1.80 0.93
CA ARG A 27 9.43 2.52 2.21
C ARG A 27 8.17 2.57 3.06
N TYR A 28 7.02 2.84 2.43
CA TYR A 28 5.74 2.83 3.12
C TYR A 28 5.45 1.45 3.72
N ILE A 29 5.53 0.37 2.93
CA ILE A 29 5.31 -0.99 3.46
C ILE A 29 6.32 -1.33 4.57
N ALA A 30 7.60 -0.97 4.39
CA ALA A 30 8.63 -1.21 5.40
C ALA A 30 8.43 -0.42 6.70
N SER A 31 7.63 0.66 6.67
CA SER A 31 7.23 1.45 7.84
C SER A 31 6.03 0.85 8.60
N LEU A 32 5.37 -0.15 8.01
CA LEU A 32 4.28 -0.88 8.64
C LEU A 32 4.81 -2.10 9.40
N ALA A 33 4.02 -2.55 10.37
CA ALA A 33 4.17 -3.79 11.09
C ALA A 33 2.82 -4.48 11.22
N GLY A 34 2.82 -5.78 11.53
CA GLY A 34 1.60 -6.52 11.83
C GLY A 34 0.88 -5.96 13.08
N PRO A 35 -0.31 -6.50 13.43
CA PRO A 35 -1.13 -5.99 14.52
C PRO A 35 -0.43 -6.03 15.90
N ASN A 36 0.56 -6.90 16.08
CA ASN A 36 1.36 -7.02 17.31
C ASN A 36 2.82 -6.57 17.12
N GLY A 37 3.13 -5.84 16.04
CA GLY A 37 4.48 -5.36 15.75
C GLY A 37 5.34 -6.32 14.93
N GLU A 38 4.73 -7.32 14.28
CA GLU A 38 5.42 -8.30 13.46
C GLU A 38 6.13 -7.66 12.26
N VAL A 39 7.33 -8.15 11.94
CA VAL A 39 8.08 -7.70 10.76
C VAL A 39 7.42 -8.24 9.50
N LEU A 40 7.07 -7.33 8.59
CA LEU A 40 6.44 -7.68 7.33
C LEU A 40 7.47 -8.18 6.31
N SER A 41 7.11 -9.23 5.57
CA SER A 41 7.70 -9.60 4.29
C SER A 41 6.72 -9.23 3.19
N PHE A 42 7.21 -8.71 2.06
CA PHE A 42 6.33 -8.28 0.98
C PHE A 42 6.91 -8.55 -0.41
N ASN A 43 6.03 -8.85 -1.36
CA ASN A 43 6.37 -9.02 -2.77
C ASN A 43 5.32 -8.34 -3.66
N ARG A 44 5.77 -7.69 -4.73
CA ARG A 44 4.85 -7.09 -5.71
C ARG A 44 4.34 -8.17 -6.66
N THR A 45 3.02 -8.31 -6.76
CA THR A 45 2.39 -9.36 -7.60
C THR A 45 1.93 -8.84 -8.95
N GLY A 46 1.74 -7.52 -9.10
CA GLY A 46 1.33 -6.92 -10.36
C GLY A 46 0.79 -5.51 -10.19
N SER A 47 0.01 -5.08 -11.18
CA SER A 47 -0.78 -3.85 -11.11
C SER A 47 -2.19 -4.14 -11.60
N CYS A 48 -3.18 -3.43 -11.07
CA CYS A 48 -4.58 -3.52 -11.46
C CYS A 48 -5.23 -2.13 -11.43
N CYS A 49 -6.56 -2.12 -11.52
CA CYS A 49 -7.38 -1.06 -10.92
C CYS A 49 -7.01 0.32 -11.45
N ALA A 50 -7.42 0.58 -12.70
CA ALA A 50 -7.14 1.85 -13.35
C ALA A 50 -7.94 2.99 -12.72
N TYR A 51 -7.31 4.15 -12.61
CA TYR A 51 -7.98 5.38 -12.18
C TYR A 51 -7.37 6.60 -12.90
N GLU A 52 -8.12 7.70 -12.94
CA GLU A 52 -7.68 8.94 -13.56
C GLU A 52 -6.63 9.66 -12.70
N SER A 53 -5.54 10.10 -13.32
CA SER A 53 -4.45 10.80 -12.65
C SER A 53 -3.75 11.74 -13.62
N GLU A 54 -3.63 13.02 -13.26
CA GLU A 54 -2.86 14.02 -14.02
C GLU A 54 -1.34 13.74 -13.97
N ASN A 55 -0.88 12.98 -12.98
CA ASN A 55 0.52 12.60 -12.82
C ASN A 55 0.91 11.38 -13.66
N ALA A 56 -0.05 10.74 -14.35
CA ALA A 56 0.19 9.61 -15.25
C ALA A 56 0.38 10.07 -16.71
N ILE A 57 1.27 9.41 -17.45
CA ILE A 57 1.68 9.79 -18.82
C ILE A 57 0.49 9.93 -19.79
N PHE A 58 -0.59 9.16 -19.60
CA PHE A 58 -1.78 9.19 -20.45
C PHE A 58 -3.06 9.53 -19.68
N GLY A 59 -2.95 10.20 -18.53
CA GLY A 59 -4.10 10.51 -17.68
C GLY A 59 -4.70 9.31 -16.94
N SER A 60 -4.18 8.11 -17.16
CA SER A 60 -4.62 6.86 -16.52
C SER A 60 -3.46 6.21 -15.78
N ALA A 61 -3.63 6.04 -14.48
CA ALA A 61 -2.71 5.33 -13.60
C ALA A 61 -3.20 3.90 -13.34
N LEU A 62 -2.27 3.03 -12.94
CA LEU A 62 -2.57 1.70 -12.41
C LEU A 62 -2.08 1.61 -10.96
N VAL A 63 -2.78 0.82 -10.15
CA VAL A 63 -2.43 0.57 -8.75
C VAL A 63 -1.57 -0.68 -8.66
N ASP A 64 -0.43 -0.58 -8.00
CA ASP A 64 0.43 -1.73 -7.72
C ASP A 64 -0.13 -2.56 -6.56
N VAL A 65 -0.07 -3.88 -6.71
CA VAL A 65 -0.53 -4.83 -5.70
C VAL A 65 0.68 -5.51 -5.07
N TYR A 66 0.73 -5.48 -3.74
CA TYR A 66 1.72 -6.15 -2.92
C TYR A 66 1.05 -7.21 -2.08
N GLU A 67 1.56 -8.43 -2.13
CA GLU A 67 1.29 -9.42 -1.10
C GLU A 67 2.19 -9.13 0.09
N VAL A 68 1.58 -9.08 1.28
CA VAL A 68 2.24 -8.85 2.56
C VAL A 68 1.97 -10.04 3.47
N THR A 69 3.01 -10.51 4.14
CA THR A 69 2.92 -11.60 5.12
C THR A 69 3.77 -11.30 6.35
N TYR A 70 3.51 -12.02 7.44
CA TYR A 70 4.27 -12.01 8.67
C TYR A 70 4.09 -13.34 9.42
N GLU A 71 4.92 -13.59 10.43
CA GLU A 71 4.89 -14.85 11.18
C GLU A 71 3.50 -15.10 11.81
N GLY A 72 2.95 -16.28 11.59
CA GLY A 72 1.63 -16.68 12.12
C GLY A 72 0.42 -16.22 11.28
N LEU A 73 0.62 -15.45 10.21
CA LEU A 73 -0.44 -15.11 9.28
C LEU A 73 -0.82 -16.32 8.41
N LYS A 74 -2.11 -16.63 8.32
CA LYS A 74 -2.62 -17.80 7.57
C LYS A 74 -2.62 -17.60 6.07
N GLU A 75 -2.98 -16.40 5.62
CA GLU A 75 -3.11 -16.02 4.21
C GLU A 75 -2.50 -14.63 4.00
N PRO A 76 -1.78 -14.39 2.90
CA PRO A 76 -1.24 -13.07 2.60
C PRO A 76 -2.32 -11.98 2.55
N ILE A 77 -1.97 -10.78 3.00
CA ILE A 77 -2.82 -9.59 2.89
C ILE A 77 -2.36 -8.81 1.65
N LEU A 78 -3.31 -8.34 0.85
CA LEU A 78 -3.02 -7.50 -0.31
C LEU A 78 -3.00 -6.02 0.10
N LEU A 79 -1.90 -5.33 -0.21
CA LEU A 79 -1.81 -3.88 -0.17
C LEU A 79 -1.85 -3.30 -1.58
N TYR A 80 -2.67 -2.28 -1.75
CA TYR A 80 -2.89 -1.57 -3.01
C TYR A 80 -2.24 -0.19 -2.89
N ILE A 81 -1.23 0.06 -3.72
CA ILE A 81 -0.39 1.26 -3.62
C ILE A 81 -0.25 1.91 -4.99
N SER A 82 -0.58 3.20 -5.06
CA SER A 82 -0.27 4.04 -6.20
C SER A 82 0.95 4.90 -5.90
N PHE A 83 1.83 5.03 -6.90
CA PHE A 83 3.02 5.88 -6.87
C PHE A 83 2.87 7.16 -7.69
N TYR A 84 1.74 7.38 -8.35
CA TYR A 84 1.53 8.55 -9.21
C TYR A 84 1.16 9.77 -8.37
N ASP A 85 0.06 9.65 -7.62
CA ASP A 85 -0.50 10.72 -6.80
C ASP A 85 -0.09 10.57 -5.34
N TYR A 86 -0.12 11.69 -4.62
CA TYR A 86 0.15 11.75 -3.18
C TYR A 86 -1.10 12.14 -2.41
N GLU A 87 -1.35 11.44 -1.30
CA GLU A 87 -2.31 11.83 -0.27
C GLU A 87 -1.67 11.70 1.12
N THR A 88 -2.36 12.20 2.15
CA THR A 88 -1.91 12.02 3.53
C THR A 88 -1.86 10.53 3.85
N LEU A 89 -0.67 10.03 4.15
CA LEU A 89 -0.44 8.60 4.38
C LEU A 89 -0.99 8.19 5.74
N LEU A 90 -1.98 7.31 5.72
CA LEU A 90 -2.55 6.66 6.90
C LEU A 90 -1.99 5.24 7.05
N ILE A 91 -2.29 4.59 8.17
CA ILE A 91 -1.97 3.18 8.41
C ILE A 91 -3.24 2.37 8.13
N PRO A 92 -3.23 1.37 7.22
CA PRO A 92 -4.40 0.55 6.93
C PRO A 92 -4.82 -0.21 8.19
N LYS A 93 -6.12 -0.49 8.33
CA LYS A 93 -6.59 -1.28 9.47
C LYS A 93 -5.98 -2.67 9.45
N GLY A 94 -5.70 -3.20 10.63
CA GLY A 94 -4.97 -4.46 10.81
C GLY A 94 -3.44 -4.32 10.81
N PHE A 95 -2.91 -3.12 10.56
CA PHE A 95 -1.48 -2.82 10.65
C PHE A 95 -1.17 -1.83 11.77
N THR A 96 0.09 -1.81 12.18
CA THR A 96 0.65 -0.83 13.10
C THR A 96 1.84 -0.11 12.48
N LYS A 97 2.33 0.94 13.14
CA LYS A 97 3.60 1.56 12.76
C LYS A 97 4.74 0.68 13.25
N ARG A 98 5.70 0.38 12.38
CA ARG A 98 6.94 -0.28 12.79
C ARG A 98 7.72 0.64 13.73
N ASN A 99 8.01 0.15 14.93
CA ASN A 99 8.92 0.83 15.83
C ASN A 99 10.38 0.64 15.33
N PRO A 100 11.21 1.69 15.34
CA PRO A 100 12.61 1.62 14.96
C PRO A 100 13.43 0.75 15.92
#